data_AF-A0A261BQU0-F1
#
_entry.id   AF-A0A261BQU0-F1
#
_cell.length_a   1.000
_cell.length_b   1.000
_cell.length_c   1.000
_cell.angle_alpha   90.00
_cell.angle_beta   90.00
_cell.angle_gamma   90.00
#
_symmetry.space_group_name_H-M   'P 1'
#
loop_
_entity.id
_entity.type
_entity.pdbx_description
1 polymer ?
#
loop_
_entity_poly.entity_id
_entity_poly.type
_entity_poly.pdbx_seq_one_letter_code
_entity_poly.pdbx_strand_id
1 'polypeptide(L)'
;MAAHRLVKLLVCLALVTASLAFYESPRLTCHFYSMFINDFDRTDNNRVCAAYFHVPTKTFKFEGTWRDPKKISPNFNFTSGQDCQIKMVDDSEIYECFCFTPLCNTPLSVDDFVARGYTLRPTNTRSSLSN
;
A
#
# COMPACT_ATOMS: atom_id res chain seq x y z
N MET A 1 1.87 -19.31 51.01
CA MET A 1 2.70 -18.44 50.13
C MET A 1 2.75 -18.89 48.66
N ALA A 2 2.62 -20.18 48.32
CA ALA A 2 2.68 -20.66 46.93
C ALA A 2 1.49 -20.22 46.04
N ALA A 3 0.27 -20.21 46.59
CA ALA A 3 -0.95 -19.86 45.84
C ALA A 3 -0.93 -18.41 45.29
N HIS A 4 -0.42 -17.44 46.05
CA HIS A 4 -0.29 -16.05 45.60
C HIS A 4 0.69 -15.88 44.43
N ARG A 5 1.73 -16.72 44.35
CA ARG A 5 2.67 -16.70 43.23
C ARG A 5 2.05 -17.30 41.97
N LEU A 6 1.24 -18.35 42.12
CA LEU A 6 0.51 -19.00 41.02
C LEU A 6 -0.53 -18.05 40.39
N VAL A 7 -1.30 -17.34 41.23
CA VAL A 7 -2.32 -16.37 40.77
C VAL A 7 -1.68 -15.20 40.02
N LYS A 8 -0.55 -14.67 40.52
CA LYS A 8 0.20 -13.62 39.80
C LYS A 8 0.71 -14.10 38.44
N LEU A 9 1.22 -15.33 38.36
CA LEU A 9 1.69 -15.90 37.10
C LEU A 9 0.56 -16.03 36.08
N LEU A 10 -0.60 -16.53 36.50
CA LEU A 10 -1.78 -16.70 35.64
C LEU A 10 -2.33 -15.35 35.13
N VAL A 11 -2.37 -14.33 35.99
CA VAL A 11 -2.77 -12.97 35.60
C VAL A 11 -1.80 -12.37 34.57
N CYS A 12 -0.48 -12.53 34.78
CA CYS A 12 0.50 -12.06 33.79
C CYS A 12 0.37 -12.80 32.46
N LEU A 13 0.13 -14.12 32.47
CA LEU A 13 -0.03 -14.91 31.25
C LEU A 13 -1.28 -14.48 30.45
N ALA A 14 -2.38 -14.18 31.14
CA ALA A 14 -3.62 -13.70 30.52
C ALA A 14 -3.50 -12.30 29.92
N LEU A 15 -2.69 -11.42 30.54
CA LEU A 15 -2.42 -10.09 30.00
C LEU A 15 -1.53 -10.17 28.75
N VAL A 16 -0.54 -11.06 28.73
CA VAL A 16 0.35 -11.26 27.56
C VAL A 16 -0.42 -11.81 26.36
N THR A 17 -1.33 -12.77 26.57
CA THR A 17 -2.15 -13.32 25.47
C THR A 17 -3.17 -12.31 24.93
N ALA A 18 -3.75 -11.46 25.79
CA ALA A 18 -4.61 -10.37 25.34
C ALA A 18 -3.86 -9.35 24.47
N SER A 19 -2.60 -9.03 24.80
CA SER A 19 -1.77 -8.13 23.98
C SER A 19 -1.28 -8.72 22.64
N LEU A 20 -1.27 -10.06 22.50
CA LEU A 20 -0.89 -10.73 21.25
C LEU A 20 -2.05 -10.88 20.27
N ALA A 21 -3.30 -10.79 20.74
CA ALA A 21 -4.50 -10.98 19.92
C ALA A 21 -4.86 -9.78 19.02
N PHE A 22 -4.18 -8.63 19.15
CA PHE A 22 -4.53 -7.39 18.44
C PHE A 22 -3.49 -6.89 17.42
N TYR A 23 -2.49 -7.70 17.07
CA TYR A 23 -1.63 -7.39 15.90
C TYR A 23 -2.35 -7.76 14.59
N GLU A 24 -3.55 -7.22 14.40
CA GLU A 24 -4.18 -7.25 13.09
C GLU A 24 -3.44 -6.23 12.21
N SER A 25 -2.82 -6.70 11.13
CA SER A 25 -2.18 -5.79 10.16
C SER A 25 -3.22 -4.77 9.70
N PRO A 26 -2.88 -3.46 9.62
CA PRO A 26 -3.84 -2.45 9.22
C PRO A 26 -4.46 -2.83 7.88
N ARG A 27 -5.79 -2.98 7.89
CA ARG A 27 -6.58 -3.27 6.71
C ARG A 27 -6.73 -1.98 5.92
N LEU A 28 -6.14 -1.91 4.73
CA LEU A 28 -6.13 -0.75 3.86
C LEU A 28 -7.28 -0.82 2.85
N THR A 29 -7.93 0.31 2.64
CA THR A 29 -8.71 0.58 1.43
C THR A 29 -7.78 1.15 0.36
N CYS A 30 -7.86 0.64 -0.86
CA CYS A 30 -7.04 1.05 -2.00
C CYS A 30 -7.92 1.49 -3.17
N HIS A 31 -7.44 2.39 -4.03
CA HIS A 31 -8.11 2.60 -5.32
C HIS A 31 -8.02 1.33 -6.17
N PHE A 32 -9.07 1.09 -6.93
CA PHE A 32 -9.14 0.03 -7.92
C PHE A 32 -9.53 0.61 -9.27
N TYR A 33 -8.77 0.24 -10.29
CA TYR A 33 -9.08 0.57 -11.67
C TYR A 33 -8.39 -0.45 -12.57
N SER A 34 -9.11 -0.91 -13.58
CA SER A 34 -8.58 -1.78 -14.61
C SER A 34 -9.21 -1.38 -15.94
N MET A 35 -8.40 -1.30 -16.99
CA MET A 35 -8.87 -0.99 -18.35
C MET A 35 -9.94 -1.97 -18.85
N PHE A 36 -10.00 -3.19 -18.31
CA PHE A 36 -11.00 -4.20 -18.68
C PHE A 36 -12.39 -3.90 -18.12
N ILE A 37 -12.45 -3.25 -16.95
CA ILE A 37 -13.72 -2.93 -16.27
C ILE A 37 -14.10 -1.47 -16.56
N ASN A 38 -13.09 -0.62 -16.77
CA ASN A 38 -13.22 0.82 -17.02
C ASN A 38 -14.09 1.55 -15.98
N ASP A 39 -13.98 1.13 -14.73
CA ASP A 39 -14.67 1.72 -13.58
C ASP A 39 -13.67 2.01 -12.45
N PHE A 40 -13.91 3.10 -11.72
CA PHE A 40 -13.13 3.50 -10.57
C PHE A 40 -13.83 3.05 -9.30
N ASP A 41 -13.23 2.08 -8.63
CA ASP A 41 -13.75 1.53 -7.39
C ASP A 41 -12.69 1.56 -6.28
N ARG A 42 -12.99 0.90 -5.17
CA ARG A 42 -12.10 0.69 -4.05
C ARG A 42 -12.09 -0.78 -3.68
N THR A 43 -10.92 -1.29 -3.33
CA THR A 43 -10.81 -2.59 -2.65
C THR A 43 -10.51 -2.37 -1.18
N ASP A 44 -11.17 -3.15 -0.32
CA ASP A 44 -10.96 -3.14 1.13
C ASP A 44 -10.16 -4.37 1.59
N ASN A 45 -9.76 -4.36 2.87
CA ASN A 45 -9.06 -5.47 3.51
C ASN A 45 -7.71 -5.81 2.84
N ASN A 46 -7.00 -4.81 2.33
CA ASN A 46 -5.66 -4.99 1.74
C ASN A 46 -4.55 -4.75 2.76
N ARG A 47 -3.33 -5.21 2.46
CA ARG A 47 -2.12 -4.83 3.20
C ARG A 47 -1.29 -3.76 2.49
N VAL A 48 -1.47 -3.65 1.18
CA VAL A 48 -0.67 -2.81 0.29
C VAL A 48 -1.57 -2.32 -0.82
N CYS A 49 -1.42 -1.04 -1.18
CA CYS A 49 -2.00 -0.51 -2.41
C CYS A 49 -0.92 -0.46 -3.48
N ALA A 50 -1.29 -0.85 -4.70
CA ALA A 50 -0.42 -0.86 -5.85
C ALA A 50 -0.96 0.05 -6.96
N ALA A 51 -0.04 0.62 -7.72
CA ALA A 51 -0.31 1.34 -8.95
C ALA A 51 0.66 0.90 -10.03
N TYR A 52 0.17 0.82 -11.25
CA TYR A 52 0.98 0.54 -12.43
C TYR A 52 0.74 1.62 -13.46
N PHE A 53 1.82 2.16 -14.03
CA PHE A 53 1.73 3.17 -15.07
C PHE A 53 2.57 2.75 -16.28
N HIS A 54 1.95 2.79 -17.46
CA HIS A 54 2.64 2.69 -18.73
C HIS A 54 2.57 4.05 -19.42
N VAL A 55 3.66 4.80 -19.33
CA VAL A 55 3.74 6.20 -19.76
C VAL A 55 3.52 6.35 -21.27
N PRO A 56 4.14 5.55 -22.15
CA PRO A 56 3.98 5.68 -23.61
C PRO A 56 2.53 5.60 -24.07
N THR A 57 1.73 4.68 -23.52
CA THR A 57 0.31 4.51 -23.91
C THR A 57 -0.66 5.25 -23.00
N LYS A 58 -0.16 6.01 -22.01
CA LYS A 58 -0.96 6.66 -20.98
C LYS A 58 -1.96 5.75 -20.27
N THR A 59 -1.62 4.47 -20.09
CA THR A 59 -2.48 3.53 -19.36
C THR A 59 -2.01 3.36 -17.93
N PHE A 60 -2.96 3.09 -17.04
CA PHE A 60 -2.67 2.82 -15.64
C PHE A 60 -3.63 1.76 -15.08
N LYS A 61 -3.23 1.18 -13.95
CA LYS A 61 -4.01 0.19 -13.20
C LYS A 61 -3.82 0.45 -11.72
N PHE A 62 -4.89 0.31 -10.95
CA PHE A 62 -4.85 0.36 -9.50
C PHE A 62 -5.39 -0.95 -8.92
N GLU A 63 -4.73 -1.45 -7.88
CA GLU A 63 -5.24 -2.60 -7.13
C GLU A 63 -4.78 -2.55 -5.68
N GLY A 64 -5.44 -3.37 -4.86
CA GLY A 64 -4.99 -3.69 -3.51
C GLY A 64 -4.57 -5.16 -3.44
N THR A 65 -3.60 -5.47 -2.60
CA THR A 65 -3.15 -6.85 -2.39
C THR A 65 -2.94 -7.16 -0.92
N TRP A 66 -3.19 -8.43 -0.58
CA TRP A 66 -2.86 -9.01 0.73
C TRP A 66 -1.45 -9.59 0.78
N ARG A 67 -0.79 -9.73 -0.38
CA ARG A 67 0.55 -10.32 -0.46
C ARG A 67 1.61 -9.34 0.04
N ASP A 68 2.66 -9.88 0.65
CA ASP A 68 3.82 -9.11 1.11
C ASP A 68 4.60 -8.59 -0.11
N PRO A 69 4.82 -7.27 -0.26
CA PRO A 69 5.53 -6.70 -1.40
C PRO A 69 6.93 -7.31 -1.60
N LYS A 70 7.62 -7.64 -0.50
CA LYS A 70 8.95 -8.28 -0.54
C LYS A 70 8.93 -9.65 -1.21
N LYS A 71 7.75 -10.28 -1.27
CA LYS A 71 7.52 -11.57 -1.93
C LYS A 71 6.93 -11.42 -3.34
N ILE A 72 6.48 -10.22 -3.72
CA ILE A 72 5.87 -9.94 -5.03
C ILE A 72 6.94 -9.50 -6.03
N SER A 73 7.96 -8.75 -5.58
CA SER A 73 9.04 -8.27 -6.43
C SER A 73 10.33 -8.16 -5.61
N PRO A 74 11.41 -8.91 -5.92
CA PRO A 74 12.66 -8.77 -5.20
C PRO A 74 13.27 -7.38 -5.49
N ASN A 75 13.63 -6.65 -4.43
CA ASN A 75 14.38 -5.38 -4.41
C ASN A 75 13.61 -4.04 -4.35
N PHE A 76 12.36 -4.00 -3.86
CA PHE A 76 11.82 -2.70 -3.43
C PHE A 76 12.50 -2.18 -2.17
N ASN A 77 13.29 -1.11 -2.32
CA ASN A 77 13.82 -0.36 -1.20
C ASN A 77 12.84 0.75 -0.79
N PHE A 78 11.85 0.39 0.01
CA PHE A 78 10.84 1.33 0.51
C PHE A 78 11.41 2.43 1.42
N THR A 79 12.66 2.31 1.90
CA THR A 79 13.28 3.30 2.79
C THR A 79 13.93 4.47 2.07
N SER A 80 14.25 4.35 0.76
CA SER A 80 14.86 5.44 -0.03
C SER A 80 13.85 6.40 -0.65
N GLY A 81 12.55 6.14 -0.49
CA GLY A 81 11.51 6.93 -1.14
C GLY A 81 11.27 6.62 -2.61
N GLN A 82 11.81 5.50 -3.08
CA GLN A 82 11.46 4.88 -4.35
C GLN A 82 10.22 4.00 -4.12
N ASP A 83 9.06 4.65 -4.02
CA ASP A 83 7.77 3.97 -3.97
C ASP A 83 7.36 3.37 -5.33
N CYS A 84 8.06 3.74 -6.41
CA CYS A 84 7.92 3.23 -7.76
C CYS A 84 9.26 2.72 -8.33
N GLN A 85 9.21 1.64 -9.11
CA GLN A 85 10.34 1.09 -9.85
C GLN A 85 9.93 0.71 -11.27
N ILE A 86 10.87 0.79 -12.21
CA ILE A 86 10.65 0.36 -13.60
C ILE A 86 10.82 -1.16 -13.68
N LYS A 87 9.88 -1.82 -14.37
CA LYS A 87 9.88 -3.25 -14.65
C LYS A 87 9.63 -3.47 -16.14
N MET A 88 10.41 -4.35 -16.74
CA MET A 88 10.20 -4.78 -18.13
C MET A 88 9.12 -5.84 -18.17
N VAL A 89 8.06 -5.60 -18.94
CA VAL A 89 6.99 -6.55 -19.24
C VAL A 89 6.76 -6.53 -20.75
N ASP A 90 6.97 -7.65 -21.43
CA ASP A 90 6.82 -7.77 -22.89
C ASP A 90 7.53 -6.63 -23.65
N ASP A 91 8.81 -6.43 -23.34
CA ASP A 91 9.68 -5.36 -23.87
C ASP A 91 9.20 -3.92 -23.62
N SER A 92 8.21 -3.74 -22.74
CA SER A 92 7.68 -2.44 -22.34
C SER A 92 8.05 -2.07 -20.91
N GLU A 93 8.45 -0.81 -20.69
CA GLU A 93 8.76 -0.27 -19.37
C GLU A 93 7.49 0.11 -18.62
N ILE A 94 7.20 -0.59 -17.53
CA ILE A 94 6.07 -0.30 -16.64
C ILE A 94 6.60 0.19 -15.30
N TYR A 95 6.06 1.29 -14.80
CA TYR A 95 6.30 1.72 -13.43
C TYR A 95 5.39 0.91 -12.50
N GLU A 96 5.99 0.08 -11.67
CA GLU A 96 5.34 -0.69 -10.60
C GLU A 96 5.54 0.07 -9.28
N CYS A 97 4.44 0.43 -8.61
CA CYS A 97 4.47 1.24 -7.41
C CYS A 97 3.70 0.61 -6.25
N PHE A 98 4.16 0.83 -5.01
CA PHE A 98 3.50 0.36 -3.81
C PHE A 98 3.48 1.41 -2.70
N CYS A 99 2.41 1.41 -1.90
CA CYS A 99 2.27 2.27 -0.74
C CYS A 99 1.38 1.61 0.35
N PHE A 100 1.46 2.14 1.58
CA PHE A 100 1.00 1.45 2.79
C PHE A 100 0.03 2.26 3.67
N THR A 101 -0.59 3.29 3.11
CA THR A 101 -1.64 4.08 3.78
C THR A 101 -2.95 3.99 2.98
N PRO A 102 -4.12 4.25 3.57
CA PRO A 102 -5.38 4.18 2.82
C PRO A 102 -5.38 5.12 1.60
N LEU A 103 -5.88 4.62 0.47
CA LEU A 103 -6.06 5.35 -0.79
C LEU A 103 -4.79 6.04 -1.32
N CYS A 104 -3.61 5.50 -0.99
CA CYS A 104 -2.33 6.14 -1.34
C CYS A 104 -1.88 5.92 -2.78
N ASN A 105 -2.49 4.99 -3.52
CA ASN A 105 -2.10 4.61 -4.88
C ASN A 105 -2.60 5.62 -5.92
N THR A 106 -2.37 6.90 -5.68
CA THR A 106 -2.65 8.02 -6.57
C THR A 106 -1.32 8.65 -7.01
N PRO A 107 -1.27 9.34 -8.17
CA PRO A 107 -2.36 10.01 -8.88
C PRO A 107 -3.20 9.08 -9.78
N LEU A 108 -4.41 9.52 -10.13
CA LEU A 108 -5.36 8.76 -10.98
C LEU A 108 -5.17 9.01 -12.49
N SER A 109 -4.04 9.60 -12.89
CA SER A 109 -3.69 9.84 -14.29
C SER A 109 -2.18 9.70 -14.51
N VAL A 110 -1.78 9.34 -15.73
CA VAL A 110 -0.35 9.27 -16.12
C VAL A 110 0.28 10.66 -16.18
N ASP A 111 -0.46 11.68 -16.62
CA ASP A 111 0.07 13.04 -16.75
C ASP A 111 0.41 13.62 -15.36
N ASP A 112 -0.42 13.39 -14.35
CA ASP A 112 -0.11 13.75 -12.96
C ASP A 112 1.06 12.93 -12.41
N PHE A 113 1.15 11.65 -12.76
CA PHE A 113 2.25 10.78 -12.32
C PHE A 113 3.60 11.30 -12.82
N VAL A 114 3.66 11.67 -14.10
CA VAL A 114 4.85 12.30 -14.70
C VAL A 114 5.12 13.67 -14.06
N ALA A 115 4.09 14.49 -13.86
CA ALA A 115 4.23 15.80 -13.20
C ALA A 115 4.74 15.70 -11.75
N ARG A 116 4.44 14.61 -11.05
CA ARG A 116 4.96 14.31 -9.71
C ARG A 116 6.40 13.78 -9.71
N GLY A 117 6.98 13.49 -10.87
CA GLY A 117 8.31 12.91 -10.98
C GLY A 117 8.34 11.40 -10.75
N TYR A 118 7.31 10.69 -11.23
CA TYR A 118 7.24 9.22 -11.22
C TYR A 118 7.16 8.61 -9.80
N THR A 119 6.36 9.22 -8.93
CA THR A 119 6.14 8.78 -7.54
C THR A 119 4.66 8.91 -7.14
N LEU A 120 4.22 8.09 -6.17
CA LEU A 120 2.89 8.19 -5.57
C LEU A 120 2.82 9.26 -4.47
N ARG A 121 3.98 9.70 -3.98
CA ARG A 121 4.06 10.74 -2.95
C ARG A 121 3.25 11.97 -3.37
N PRO A 122 2.39 12.49 -2.48
CA PRO A 122 1.73 13.76 -2.73
C PRO A 122 2.78 14.83 -2.99
N THR A 123 2.65 15.55 -4.09
CA THR A 123 3.35 16.82 -4.21
C THR A 123 2.74 17.76 -3.18
N ASN A 124 3.57 18.39 -2.35
CA ASN A 124 3.16 19.46 -1.43
C ASN A 124 2.77 20.73 -2.21
N THR A 125 2.02 20.60 -3.30
CA THR A 125 1.20 21.69 -3.79
C THR A 125 0.08 21.78 -2.77
N ARG A 126 0.16 22.81 -1.93
CA ARG A 126 -0.89 23.22 -0.99
C ARG A 126 -2.18 23.42 -1.79
N SER A 127 -2.91 22.35 -2.07
CA SER A 127 -4.29 22.41 -2.52
C SER A 127 -5.04 22.98 -1.34
N SER A 128 -5.21 24.30 -1.40
CA SER A 128 -6.25 25.03 -0.71
C SER A 128 -7.48 24.13 -0.57
N LEU A 129 -7.82 23.83 0.68
CA LEU A 129 -9.23 23.73 1.05
C LEU A 129 -9.89 24.98 0.47
N SER A 130 -10.63 24.81 -0.61
CA SER A 130 -11.54 25.81 -1.12
C SER A 130 -12.94 25.26 -0.91
N ASN A 131 -13.52 25.71 0.21
CA ASN A 131 -14.93 25.80 0.60
C ASN A 131 -15.91 24.71 0.18
#